data_AF-Q6CQC1-F1
#
_entry.id   AF-Q6CQC1-F1
#
_cell.length_a   1.000
_cell.length_b   1.000
_cell.length_c   1.000
_cell.angle_alpha   90.00
_cell.angle_beta   90.00
_cell.angle_gamma   90.00
#
_symmetry.space_group_name_H-M   'P 1'
#
loop_
_entity.id
_entity.type
_entity.pdbx_description
1 polymer ?
#
loop_
_entity_poly.entity_id
_entity_poly.type
_entity_poly.pdbx_seq_one_letter_code
_entity_poly.pdbx_strand_id
1 'polypeptide(L)'
;MISRRAENRRSLPEDISVQEKPKGFKIRRSSFTQKLHIYWRYIFVLLIGWLLLIQYYERTVVKRAMKKCDWDQWEEWDSKVVAHRVGLYADPQIMDLYSYPSRPTIVNWFTRQILDNYHARNWKFFHYYMKPDSVFFLGDLFDGGRNWEVNEWITEYKRFNSIFPKKPGHLTVMSLPGNHDIGFGDTIIESSLERFTTFFGDPSSQWTVGNHTFVLLDTISLSDRQNENISAVPRDFMHKFEMSSPKYPRILLTHVPLFRNPIEQPCGKMREAQKPFPLMKGHQYQTVIDEDLSKEVLSAIQPKIVFSGDDHDYCHVNHSYFANNLPKMAEEITVKSCAMNMGISKPAIQLISLYNPENDDTKTTYKTNICYFPNPYKPIISYCVALSISAVLLFWMTLLPLSFNETVVKRLPFRNADLGSILPIAAKENNAISINAINFKAANWRVEKERSFVNFLLNMIVLISFLFFVFSIFYKGK
;
A
#
# COMPACT_ATOMS: atom_id res chain seq x y z
N MET A 1 33.13 -15.46 -88.16
CA MET A 1 31.96 -16.23 -88.61
C MET A 1 30.70 -15.48 -88.19
N ILE A 2 29.99 -14.89 -89.17
CA ILE A 2 28.52 -14.82 -89.35
C ILE A 2 27.70 -15.00 -88.04
N SER A 3 26.84 -14.09 -87.54
CA SER A 3 25.76 -13.37 -88.23
C SER A 3 25.02 -12.37 -87.33
N ARG A 4 24.64 -11.25 -87.95
CA ARG A 4 23.36 -10.51 -87.85
C ARG A 4 22.93 -9.82 -86.55
N ARG A 5 23.15 -8.50 -86.57
CA ARG A 5 22.33 -7.44 -85.99
C ARG A 5 21.65 -6.70 -87.16
N ALA A 6 20.36 -6.39 -87.08
CA ALA A 6 19.63 -5.46 -87.95
C ALA A 6 18.45 -4.91 -87.11
N GLU A 7 18.49 -3.64 -86.69
CA GLU A 7 18.06 -2.42 -87.40
C GLU A 7 16.54 -2.18 -87.37
N ASN A 8 16.11 -1.10 -86.72
CA ASN A 8 15.45 0.06 -87.37
C ASN A 8 15.17 1.15 -86.33
N ARG A 9 15.83 2.33 -86.43
CA ARG A 9 15.41 3.60 -87.10
C ARG A 9 14.27 4.32 -86.37
N ARG A 10 14.56 5.47 -85.73
CA ARG A 10 14.47 6.88 -86.24
C ARG A 10 13.00 7.27 -86.51
N SER A 11 12.46 8.42 -86.14
CA SER A 11 12.97 9.73 -85.69
C SER A 11 11.75 10.60 -85.29
N LEU A 12 11.97 11.57 -84.38
CA LEU A 12 11.13 12.75 -84.07
C LEU A 12 10.70 13.53 -85.35
N PRO A 13 9.61 14.36 -85.37
CA PRO A 13 9.50 15.56 -84.50
C PRO A 13 8.10 16.15 -84.18
N GLU A 14 8.17 17.21 -83.35
CA GLU A 14 7.38 18.46 -83.31
C GLU A 14 6.06 18.61 -82.52
N ASP A 15 6.03 19.77 -81.85
CA ASP A 15 5.08 20.35 -80.90
C ASP A 15 3.68 20.57 -81.46
N ILE A 16 2.65 20.19 -80.68
CA ILE A 16 1.32 20.82 -80.73
C ILE A 16 0.80 20.97 -79.29
N SER A 17 0.66 22.22 -78.86
CA SER A 17 0.01 22.61 -77.62
C SER A 17 -1.50 22.30 -77.65
N VAL A 18 -1.98 21.44 -76.76
CA VAL A 18 -3.41 21.30 -76.45
C VAL A 18 -3.60 21.36 -74.94
N GLN A 19 -4.37 22.37 -74.50
CA GLN A 19 -4.85 22.51 -73.13
C GLN A 19 -5.74 21.31 -72.76
N GLU A 20 -5.24 20.39 -71.94
CA GLU A 20 -6.07 19.44 -71.21
C GLU A 20 -6.25 19.89 -69.75
N LYS A 21 -7.51 20.16 -69.39
CA LYS A 21 -7.96 20.44 -68.03
C LYS A 21 -7.53 19.29 -67.10
N PRO A 22 -6.97 19.56 -65.91
CA PRO A 22 -6.66 18.50 -64.96
C PRO A 22 -7.96 17.82 -64.54
N LYS A 23 -8.05 16.50 -64.80
CA LYS A 23 -9.09 15.62 -64.27
C LYS A 23 -9.07 15.77 -62.75
N GLY A 24 -10.08 16.45 -62.23
CA GLY A 24 -10.28 16.62 -60.80
C GLY A 24 -10.33 15.24 -60.14
N PHE A 25 -9.26 14.91 -59.43
CA PHE A 25 -9.25 13.82 -58.47
C PHE A 25 -10.24 14.25 -57.37
N LYS A 26 -11.50 13.81 -57.49
CA LYS A 26 -12.49 13.96 -56.43
C LYS A 26 -12.01 13.12 -55.26
N ILE A 27 -11.19 13.72 -54.40
CA ILE A 27 -11.03 13.28 -53.02
C ILE A 27 -12.44 13.35 -52.45
N ARG A 28 -13.06 12.18 -52.32
CA ARG A 28 -14.32 12.02 -51.61
C ARG A 28 -14.00 12.36 -50.15
N ARG A 29 -14.10 13.65 -49.80
CA ARG A 29 -14.23 14.08 -48.41
C ARG A 29 -15.56 13.50 -47.93
N SER A 30 -15.48 12.26 -47.46
CA SER A 30 -16.45 11.67 -46.55
C SER A 30 -16.44 12.57 -45.33
N SER A 31 -17.30 13.58 -45.29
CA SER A 31 -17.66 14.24 -44.05
C SER A 31 -18.50 13.25 -43.26
N PHE A 32 -17.83 12.27 -42.64
CA PHE A 32 -18.45 11.45 -41.61
C PHE A 32 -18.52 12.35 -40.37
N THR A 33 -19.49 13.26 -40.32
CA THR A 33 -19.86 13.95 -39.07
C THR A 33 -20.55 12.91 -38.20
N GLN A 34 -19.76 12.01 -37.63
CA GLN A 34 -20.21 11.01 -36.68
C GLN A 34 -20.81 11.77 -35.49
N LYS A 35 -22.11 11.58 -35.23
CA LYS A 35 -22.74 12.24 -34.08
C LYS A 35 -22.12 11.69 -32.80
N LEU A 36 -21.56 12.61 -32.01
CA LEU A 36 -20.94 12.28 -30.73
C LEU A 36 -22.02 12.15 -29.67
N HIS A 37 -22.12 10.98 -29.04
CA HIS A 37 -23.12 10.69 -28.02
C HIS A 37 -22.48 10.20 -26.74
N ILE A 38 -22.77 10.89 -25.64
CA ILE A 38 -22.41 10.50 -24.27
C ILE A 38 -23.64 9.92 -23.58
N TYR A 39 -23.53 8.68 -23.13
CA TYR A 39 -24.60 7.92 -22.50
C TYR A 39 -24.65 8.19 -20.99
N TRP A 40 -24.93 9.44 -20.63
CA TRP A 40 -24.86 9.95 -19.25
C TRP A 40 -25.58 9.10 -18.20
N ARG A 41 -26.75 8.53 -18.53
CA ARG A 41 -27.53 7.71 -17.59
C ARG A 41 -26.83 6.41 -17.22
N TYR A 42 -26.23 5.75 -18.21
CA TYR A 42 -25.47 4.52 -18.02
C TYR A 42 -24.16 4.80 -17.30
N ILE A 43 -23.45 5.87 -17.70
CA ILE A 43 -22.26 6.35 -16.99
C ILE A 43 -22.61 6.63 -15.53
N PHE A 44 -23.72 7.31 -15.25
CA PHE A 44 -24.16 7.60 -13.88
C PHE A 44 -24.42 6.33 -13.06
N VAL A 45 -25.10 5.32 -13.62
CA VAL A 45 -25.32 4.04 -12.94
C VAL A 45 -23.99 3.32 -12.68
N LEU A 46 -23.09 3.29 -13.66
CA LEU A 46 -21.75 2.73 -13.48
C LEU A 46 -20.98 3.48 -12.38
N LEU A 47 -21.04 4.81 -12.36
CA LEU A 47 -20.39 5.65 -11.35
C LEU A 47 -20.94 5.40 -9.94
N ILE A 48 -22.25 5.17 -9.78
CA ILE A 48 -22.81 4.75 -8.49
C ILE A 48 -22.22 3.40 -8.07
N GLY A 49 -22.19 2.42 -8.98
CA GLY A 49 -21.60 1.11 -8.71
C GLY A 49 -20.13 1.21 -8.29
N TRP A 50 -19.36 2.04 -9.00
CA TRP A 50 -17.97 2.33 -8.67
C TRP A 50 -17.81 3.03 -7.32
N LEU A 51 -18.63 4.03 -7.02
CA LEU A 51 -18.59 4.73 -5.74
C LEU A 51 -18.86 3.77 -4.58
N LEU A 52 -19.84 2.88 -4.73
CA LEU A 52 -20.14 1.85 -3.73
C LEU A 52 -18.98 0.87 -3.56
N LEU A 53 -18.37 0.44 -4.67
CA LEU A 53 -17.23 -0.48 -4.66
C LEU A 53 -16.00 0.14 -3.98
N ILE A 54 -15.67 1.39 -4.35
CA ILE A 54 -14.55 2.14 -3.77
C ILE A 54 -14.83 2.40 -2.28
N GLN A 55 -16.02 2.87 -1.92
CA GLN A 55 -16.41 3.07 -0.51
C GLN A 55 -16.33 1.76 0.30
N TYR A 56 -16.71 0.64 -0.30
CA TYR A 56 -16.62 -0.66 0.34
C TYR A 56 -15.17 -1.02 0.66
N TYR A 57 -14.27 -0.99 -0.32
CA TYR A 57 -12.88 -1.39 -0.12
C TYR A 57 -12.02 -0.36 0.62
N GLU A 58 -12.16 0.93 0.30
CA GLU A 58 -11.38 2.01 0.90
C GLU A 58 -11.83 2.39 2.32
N ARG A 59 -13.05 2.03 2.74
CA ARG A 59 -13.57 2.37 4.08
C ARG A 59 -14.05 1.16 4.86
N THR A 60 -15.01 0.42 4.30
CA THR A 60 -15.70 -0.64 5.04
C THR A 60 -14.78 -1.82 5.36
N VAL A 61 -13.99 -2.27 4.39
CA VAL A 61 -13.05 -3.39 4.57
C VAL A 61 -11.95 -3.03 5.56
N VAL A 62 -11.37 -1.83 5.46
CA VAL A 62 -10.33 -1.35 6.41
C VAL A 62 -10.88 -1.24 7.82
N LYS A 63 -12.07 -0.66 7.99
CA LYS A 63 -12.77 -0.60 9.28
C LYS A 63 -12.96 -1.98 9.90
N ARG A 64 -13.42 -2.95 9.11
CA ARG A 64 -13.63 -4.33 9.57
C ARG A 64 -12.33 -5.00 9.97
N ALA A 65 -11.22 -4.74 9.27
CA ALA A 65 -9.91 -5.26 9.64
C ALA A 65 -9.46 -4.71 11.00
N MET A 66 -9.52 -3.39 11.22
CA MET A 66 -9.17 -2.79 12.52
C MET A 66 -10.04 -3.35 13.67
N LYS A 67 -11.35 -3.43 13.46
CA LYS A 67 -12.28 -3.96 14.48
C LYS A 67 -12.04 -5.42 14.87
N LYS A 68 -11.38 -6.22 14.03
CA LYS A 68 -11.01 -7.59 14.41
C LYS A 68 -9.85 -7.62 15.39
N CYS A 69 -9.05 -6.57 15.42
CA CYS A 69 -7.91 -6.43 16.31
C CYS A 69 -8.25 -5.71 17.61
N ASP A 70 -9.52 -5.32 17.79
CA ASP A 70 -9.97 -4.51 18.91
C ASP A 70 -9.50 -5.10 20.23
N TRP A 71 -9.00 -4.24 21.12
CA TRP A 71 -8.26 -4.64 22.30
C TRP A 71 -9.08 -5.56 23.20
N ASP A 72 -10.36 -5.22 23.40
CA ASP A 72 -11.29 -5.95 24.26
C ASP A 72 -11.56 -7.41 23.79
N GLN A 73 -11.12 -7.80 22.59
CA GLN A 73 -11.25 -9.17 22.08
C GLN A 73 -10.15 -10.12 22.56
N TRP A 74 -9.04 -9.59 23.09
CA TRP A 74 -7.85 -10.39 23.44
C TRP A 74 -7.09 -9.87 24.67
N GLU A 75 -7.31 -8.61 25.05
CA GLU A 75 -6.84 -7.99 26.29
C GLU A 75 -7.62 -8.56 27.48
N GLU A 76 -7.22 -9.73 27.97
CA GLU A 76 -7.85 -10.36 29.14
C GLU A 76 -7.10 -10.01 30.43
N TRP A 77 -7.25 -8.79 30.97
CA TRP A 77 -6.69 -8.47 32.29
C TRP A 77 -7.70 -8.81 33.40
N ASP A 78 -7.22 -9.30 34.55
CA ASP A 78 -8.07 -9.77 35.68
C ASP A 78 -8.94 -8.67 36.31
N SER A 79 -8.76 -7.41 35.92
CA SER A 79 -9.48 -6.25 36.45
C SER A 79 -9.96 -5.34 35.32
N LYS A 80 -11.05 -4.58 35.55
CA LYS A 80 -11.61 -3.57 34.61
C LYS A 80 -10.69 -2.35 34.45
N VAL A 81 -9.41 -2.57 34.24
CA VAL A 81 -8.38 -1.53 34.17
C VAL A 81 -8.04 -1.25 32.71
N VAL A 82 -7.70 -0.01 32.42
CA VAL A 82 -7.25 0.44 31.11
C VAL A 82 -5.75 0.17 31.00
N ALA A 83 -5.37 -0.83 30.21
CA ALA A 83 -3.98 -1.10 29.89
C ALA A 83 -3.40 -0.02 28.97
N HIS A 84 -2.09 0.17 29.02
CA HIS A 84 -1.39 1.04 28.07
C HIS A 84 -1.19 0.29 26.75
N ARG A 85 -1.71 0.85 25.65
CA ARG A 85 -1.82 0.17 24.36
C ARG A 85 -0.77 0.69 23.38
N VAL A 86 0.05 -0.21 22.85
CA VAL A 86 1.17 0.10 21.97
C VAL A 86 0.99 -0.56 20.61
N GLY A 87 1.28 0.16 19.54
CA GLY A 87 1.44 -0.41 18.19
C GLY A 87 2.89 -0.41 17.73
N LEU A 88 3.35 -1.50 17.13
CA LEU A 88 4.65 -1.58 16.46
C LEU A 88 4.47 -1.68 14.95
N TYR A 89 5.14 -0.79 14.22
CA TYR A 89 5.16 -0.75 12.76
C TYR A 89 6.56 -1.16 12.28
N ALA A 90 6.68 -2.28 11.58
CA ALA A 90 7.92 -2.70 10.96
C ALA A 90 7.88 -2.48 9.44
N ASP A 91 9.04 -2.10 8.89
CA ASP A 91 9.33 -2.05 7.46
C ASP A 91 8.22 -1.37 6.62
N PRO A 92 7.84 -0.11 6.92
CA PRO A 92 6.93 0.63 6.06
C PRO A 92 7.51 0.89 4.67
N GLN A 93 8.85 0.97 4.52
CA GLN A 93 9.62 1.04 3.28
C GLN A 93 8.88 1.78 2.16
N ILE A 94 8.67 3.09 2.36
CA ILE A 94 7.94 3.87 1.35
C ILE A 94 8.70 3.81 0.03
N MET A 95 8.04 3.28 -1.01
CA MET A 95 8.66 3.08 -2.32
C MET A 95 9.04 4.42 -2.93
N ASP A 96 10.20 4.48 -3.56
CA ASP A 96 10.72 5.65 -4.26
C ASP A 96 10.70 5.48 -5.79
N LEU A 97 11.27 6.44 -6.51
CA LEU A 97 11.29 6.45 -7.97
C LEU A 97 12.29 5.45 -8.57
N TYR A 98 13.33 5.09 -7.80
CA TYR A 98 14.47 4.26 -8.15
C TYR A 98 14.36 2.82 -7.65
N SER A 99 13.39 2.51 -6.77
CA SER A 99 13.07 1.15 -6.29
C SER A 99 12.94 0.12 -7.43
N TYR A 100 12.39 0.55 -8.58
CA TYR A 100 12.22 -0.30 -9.78
C TYR A 100 12.62 0.46 -11.04
N PRO A 101 13.93 0.59 -11.33
CA PRO A 101 14.41 1.46 -12.40
C PRO A 101 14.10 0.91 -13.79
N SER A 102 13.84 -0.40 -13.90
CA SER A 102 13.43 -1.06 -15.14
C SER A 102 11.97 -0.82 -15.53
N ARG A 103 11.15 -0.24 -14.63
CA ARG A 103 9.73 0.02 -14.89
C ARG A 103 9.53 1.41 -15.52
N PRO A 104 8.52 1.58 -16.40
CA PRO A 104 8.18 2.89 -16.93
C PRO A 104 7.84 3.89 -15.82
N THR A 105 8.34 5.13 -15.90
CA THR A 105 8.15 6.17 -14.87
C THR A 105 6.69 6.40 -14.50
N ILE A 106 5.78 6.35 -15.48
CA ILE A 106 4.34 6.50 -15.25
C ILE A 106 3.78 5.38 -14.37
N VAL A 107 4.26 4.14 -14.54
CA VAL A 107 3.86 2.98 -13.73
C VAL A 107 4.38 3.12 -12.31
N ASN A 108 5.63 3.56 -12.13
CA ASN A 108 6.19 3.83 -10.81
C ASN A 108 5.42 4.95 -10.10
N TRP A 109 5.06 6.02 -10.81
CA TRP A 109 4.24 7.09 -10.25
C TRP A 109 2.89 6.59 -9.72
N PHE A 110 2.15 5.82 -10.52
CA PHE A 110 0.86 5.24 -10.08
C PHE A 110 1.04 4.26 -8.92
N THR A 111 2.04 3.38 -9.00
CA THR A 111 2.37 2.43 -7.91
C THR A 111 2.62 3.19 -6.62
N ARG A 112 3.39 4.28 -6.67
CA ARG A 112 3.68 5.14 -5.53
C ARG A 112 2.41 5.73 -4.90
N GLN A 113 1.48 6.22 -5.72
CA GLN A 113 0.21 6.76 -5.20
C GLN A 113 -0.62 5.69 -4.48
N ILE A 114 -0.65 4.46 -5.01
CA ILE A 114 -1.39 3.35 -4.41
C ILE A 114 -0.78 2.97 -3.05
N LEU A 115 0.56 2.85 -2.99
CA LEU A 115 1.28 2.52 -1.75
C LEU A 115 1.11 3.62 -0.69
N ASP A 116 1.27 4.89 -1.05
CA ASP A 116 1.07 6.02 -0.15
C ASP A 116 -0.34 6.05 0.44
N ASN A 117 -1.35 5.87 -0.42
CA ASN A 117 -2.73 5.81 0.02
C ASN A 117 -2.98 4.59 0.92
N TYR A 118 -2.39 3.43 0.61
CA TYR A 118 -2.49 2.23 1.44
C TYR A 118 -1.99 2.51 2.86
N HIS A 119 -0.78 3.05 3.01
CA HIS A 119 -0.20 3.39 4.30
C HIS A 119 -0.99 4.46 5.03
N ALA A 120 -1.26 5.60 4.38
CA ALA A 120 -1.94 6.74 5.01
C ALA A 120 -3.35 6.36 5.49
N ARG A 121 -4.08 5.56 4.70
CA ARG A 121 -5.41 5.06 5.05
C ARG A 121 -5.35 4.11 6.24
N ASN A 122 -4.42 3.15 6.24
CA ASN A 122 -4.29 2.21 7.36
C ASN A 122 -3.85 2.93 8.64
N TRP A 123 -2.90 3.87 8.56
CA TRP A 123 -2.48 4.72 9.67
C TRP A 123 -3.66 5.52 10.27
N LYS A 124 -4.45 6.17 9.40
CA LYS A 124 -5.64 6.93 9.79
C LYS A 124 -6.67 6.05 10.51
N PHE A 125 -6.92 4.86 10.00
CA PHE A 125 -7.91 3.94 10.58
C PHE A 125 -7.40 3.29 11.87
N PHE A 126 -6.11 2.97 11.93
CA PHE A 126 -5.45 2.48 13.13
C PHE A 126 -5.62 3.47 14.27
N HIS A 127 -5.25 4.74 14.09
CA HIS A 127 -5.44 5.75 15.14
C HIS A 127 -6.91 5.99 15.48
N TYR A 128 -7.81 5.97 14.50
CA TYR A 128 -9.23 6.24 14.75
C TYR A 128 -9.94 5.12 15.52
N TYR A 129 -9.69 3.85 15.14
CA TYR A 129 -10.38 2.70 15.73
C TYR A 129 -9.61 2.08 16.90
N MET A 130 -8.29 1.93 16.77
CA MET A 130 -7.46 1.29 17.80
C MET A 130 -7.03 2.27 18.88
N LYS A 131 -6.94 3.58 18.60
CA LYS A 131 -6.56 4.61 19.58
C LYS A 131 -5.37 4.18 20.47
N PRO A 132 -4.22 3.80 19.88
CA PRO A 132 -3.04 3.40 20.66
C PRO A 132 -2.52 4.58 21.49
N ASP A 133 -1.95 4.34 22.66
CA ASP A 133 -1.30 5.38 23.47
C ASP A 133 0.10 5.73 22.95
N SER A 134 0.82 4.70 22.48
CA SER A 134 2.17 4.83 21.91
C SER A 134 2.33 4.03 20.62
N VAL A 135 3.19 4.51 19.73
CA VAL A 135 3.58 3.81 18.50
C VAL A 135 5.10 3.85 18.33
N PHE A 136 5.70 2.71 18.00
CA PHE A 136 7.13 2.60 17.68
C PHE A 136 7.30 2.03 16.27
N PHE A 137 8.22 2.61 15.52
CA PHE A 137 8.66 2.08 14.22
C PHE A 137 9.94 1.26 14.41
N LEU A 138 10.03 0.13 13.72
CA LEU A 138 11.13 -0.83 13.81
C LEU A 138 12.06 -0.78 12.60
N GLY A 139 12.45 0.44 12.17
CA GLY A 139 13.36 0.65 11.05
C GLY A 139 12.74 0.49 9.67
N ASP A 140 13.61 0.66 8.68
CA ASP A 140 13.33 0.62 7.25
C ASP A 140 12.17 1.53 6.87
N LEU A 141 12.33 2.80 7.22
CA LEU A 141 11.34 3.83 6.95
C LEU A 141 11.23 4.09 5.44
N PHE A 142 12.36 4.02 4.75
CA PHE A 142 12.52 4.26 3.32
C PHE A 142 13.07 3.02 2.61
N ASP A 143 12.71 2.82 1.35
CA ASP A 143 13.34 1.79 0.50
C ASP A 143 14.75 2.23 0.01
N GLY A 144 14.93 3.51 -0.31
CA GLY A 144 16.19 4.08 -0.80
C GLY A 144 16.92 5.02 0.16
N GLY A 145 16.56 5.04 1.45
CA GLY A 145 16.95 6.09 2.41
C GLY A 145 18.46 6.38 2.48
N ARG A 146 19.27 5.32 2.43
CA ARG A 146 20.74 5.42 2.50
C ARG A 146 21.41 5.89 1.20
N ASN A 147 20.70 5.80 0.07
CA ASN A 147 21.25 6.05 -1.27
C ASN A 147 20.99 7.46 -1.80
N TRP A 148 20.17 8.26 -1.11
CA TRP A 148 19.77 9.58 -1.60
C TRP A 148 20.71 10.70 -1.19
N GLU A 149 20.83 11.67 -2.11
CA GLU A 149 21.36 12.98 -1.79
C GLU A 149 20.41 13.75 -0.86
N VAL A 150 20.96 14.71 -0.10
CA VAL A 150 20.24 15.40 0.98
C VAL A 150 18.90 16.03 0.52
N ASN A 151 18.84 16.64 -0.67
CA ASN A 151 17.64 17.29 -1.17
C ASN A 151 16.51 16.30 -1.51
N GLU A 152 16.86 15.17 -2.10
CA GLU A 152 15.92 14.08 -2.41
C GLU A 152 15.43 13.45 -1.11
N TRP A 153 16.35 13.19 -0.19
CA TRP A 153 16.04 12.65 1.13
C TRP A 153 15.08 13.54 1.93
N ILE A 154 15.29 14.87 1.94
CA ILE A 154 14.37 15.81 2.62
C ILE A 154 12.96 15.75 2.02
N THR A 155 12.85 15.55 0.71
CA THR A 155 11.55 15.43 0.02
C THR A 155 10.83 14.16 0.47
N GLU A 156 11.55 13.05 0.54
CA GLU A 156 11.01 11.76 0.99
C GLU A 156 10.72 11.76 2.50
N TYR A 157 11.53 12.43 3.32
CA TYR A 157 11.23 12.67 4.75
C TYR A 157 9.91 13.43 4.94
N LYS A 158 9.69 14.52 4.18
CA LYS A 158 8.42 15.27 4.22
C LYS A 158 7.26 14.39 3.78
N ARG A 159 7.45 13.56 2.75
CA ARG A 159 6.45 12.59 2.27
C ARG A 159 6.13 11.56 3.35
N PHE A 160 7.12 10.95 3.98
CA PHE A 160 6.96 9.99 5.08
C PHE A 160 6.12 10.58 6.21
N ASN A 161 6.46 11.78 6.69
CA ASN A 161 5.70 12.46 7.74
C ASN A 161 4.28 12.86 7.31
N SER A 162 4.03 13.03 6.00
CA SER A 162 2.68 13.25 5.47
C SER A 162 1.83 11.97 5.42
N ILE A 163 2.48 10.80 5.28
CA ILE A 163 1.83 9.47 5.26
C ILE A 163 1.56 9.01 6.69
N PHE A 164 2.53 9.21 7.59
CA PHE A 164 2.49 8.83 9.00
C PHE A 164 2.57 10.05 9.93
N PRO A 165 1.58 10.98 9.87
CA PRO A 165 1.60 12.15 10.73
C PRO A 165 1.47 11.75 12.20
N LYS A 166 2.37 12.26 13.05
CA LYS A 166 2.29 12.13 14.51
C LYS A 166 0.98 12.71 15.02
N LYS A 167 0.35 12.06 16.00
CA LYS A 167 -0.93 12.50 16.58
C LYS A 167 -0.71 13.23 17.91
N PRO A 168 -1.29 14.42 18.12
CA PRO A 168 -1.19 15.11 19.40
C PRO A 168 -1.70 14.23 20.55
N GLY A 169 -0.96 14.19 21.66
CA GLY A 169 -1.31 13.37 22.83
C GLY A 169 -0.96 11.89 22.71
N HIS A 170 -0.33 11.45 21.61
CA HIS A 170 0.14 10.08 21.42
C HIS A 170 1.65 10.07 21.22
N LEU A 171 2.37 9.18 21.90
CA LEU A 171 3.80 9.03 21.67
C LEU A 171 4.03 8.33 20.33
N THR A 172 4.90 8.87 19.48
CA THR A 172 5.30 8.23 18.23
C THR A 172 6.81 8.33 18.07
N VAL A 173 7.49 7.18 18.17
CA VAL A 173 8.94 7.06 18.08
C VAL A 173 9.30 6.40 16.75
N MET A 174 10.16 7.09 15.99
CA MET A 174 10.58 6.69 14.63
C MET A 174 12.11 6.68 14.52
N SER A 175 12.82 6.69 15.65
CA SER A 175 14.27 6.85 15.69
C SER A 175 15.05 5.56 15.52
N LEU A 176 14.41 4.38 15.48
CA LEU A 176 15.13 3.14 15.18
C LEU A 176 15.34 3.05 13.66
N PRO A 177 16.59 3.07 13.15
CA PRO A 177 16.86 2.93 11.73
C PRO A 177 16.80 1.47 11.30
N GLY A 178 16.52 1.25 10.03
CA GLY A 178 16.80 -0.04 9.38
C GLY A 178 17.98 0.01 8.43
N ASN A 179 18.32 -1.13 7.84
CA ASN A 179 19.48 -1.19 6.97
C ASN A 179 19.27 -0.37 5.70
N HIS A 180 18.04 -0.25 5.17
CA HIS A 180 17.74 0.61 4.02
C HIS A 180 17.85 2.11 4.35
N ASP A 181 17.79 2.48 5.63
CA ASP A 181 17.93 3.87 6.06
C ASP A 181 19.39 4.32 6.18
N ILE A 182 20.28 3.47 6.70
CA ILE A 182 21.67 3.86 7.07
C ILE A 182 22.80 2.96 6.54
N GLY A 183 22.50 1.79 5.97
CA GLY A 183 23.49 0.76 5.63
C GLY A 183 23.56 -0.34 6.70
N PHE A 184 24.61 -1.17 6.71
CA PHE A 184 24.74 -2.24 7.70
C PHE A 184 26.19 -2.54 8.10
N GLY A 185 26.44 -2.69 9.40
CA GLY A 185 27.73 -3.06 9.99
C GLY A 185 28.88 -2.23 9.43
N ASP A 186 29.96 -2.90 9.04
CA ASP A 186 31.17 -2.31 8.43
C ASP A 186 30.94 -1.45 7.17
N THR A 187 29.72 -1.45 6.63
CA THR A 187 29.34 -0.74 5.39
C THR A 187 28.27 0.32 5.63
N ILE A 188 28.10 0.78 6.87
CA ILE A 188 27.26 1.94 7.20
C ILE A 188 27.73 3.17 6.44
N ILE A 189 26.77 3.96 5.98
CA ILE A 189 27.02 5.25 5.34
C ILE A 189 26.89 6.31 6.43
N GLU A 190 28.03 6.80 6.94
CA GLU A 190 28.09 7.77 8.06
C GLU A 190 27.21 9.00 7.83
N SER A 191 27.22 9.57 6.63
CA SER A 191 26.38 10.73 6.29
C SER A 191 24.88 10.41 6.29
N SER A 192 24.49 9.15 6.04
CA SER A 192 23.12 8.68 6.15
C SER A 192 22.73 8.45 7.61
N LEU A 193 23.62 7.89 8.44
CA LEU A 193 23.43 7.76 9.89
C LEU A 193 23.28 9.12 10.59
N GLU A 194 24.17 10.07 10.30
CA GLU A 194 24.13 11.43 10.85
C GLU A 194 22.83 12.15 10.45
N ARG A 195 22.46 12.05 9.16
CA ARG A 195 21.21 12.62 8.65
C ARG A 195 19.99 11.98 9.30
N PHE A 196 19.96 10.65 9.41
CA PHE A 196 18.84 9.94 10.05
C PHE A 196 18.69 10.39 11.50
N THR A 197 19.78 10.37 12.27
CA THR A 197 19.83 10.79 13.68
C THR A 197 19.35 12.22 13.86
N THR A 198 19.78 13.14 12.99
CA THR A 198 19.40 14.56 13.05
C THR A 198 17.89 14.78 12.93
N PHE A 199 17.21 13.99 12.09
CA PHE A 199 15.80 14.22 11.75
C PHE A 199 14.82 13.32 12.52
N PHE A 200 15.25 12.13 12.94
CA PHE A 200 14.41 11.17 13.66
C PHE A 200 14.75 11.04 15.15
N GLY A 201 15.95 11.46 15.57
CA GLY A 201 16.48 11.35 16.92
C GLY A 201 17.45 10.18 17.08
N ASP A 202 17.96 10.01 18.30
CA ASP A 202 18.99 9.01 18.60
C ASP A 202 18.52 7.57 18.31
N PRO A 203 19.28 6.80 17.50
CA PRO A 203 18.98 5.41 17.19
C PRO A 203 18.89 4.48 18.40
N SER A 204 19.80 4.67 19.36
CA SER A 204 19.79 3.96 20.64
C SER A 204 19.19 4.86 21.71
N SER A 205 18.00 4.52 22.21
CA SER A 205 17.25 5.34 23.16
C SER A 205 16.36 4.51 24.09
N GLN A 206 15.91 5.10 25.19
CA GLN A 206 14.96 4.44 26.11
C GLN A 206 13.70 5.27 26.32
N TRP A 207 12.56 4.59 26.46
CA TRP A 207 11.25 5.20 26.66
C TRP A 207 10.48 4.45 27.74
N THR A 208 10.06 5.14 28.79
CA THR A 208 9.21 4.55 29.83
C THR A 208 7.74 4.81 29.51
N VAL A 209 7.00 3.75 29.18
CA VAL A 209 5.56 3.81 28.87
C VAL A 209 4.83 2.65 29.54
N GLY A 210 3.65 2.89 30.09
CA GLY A 210 2.86 1.85 30.76
C GLY A 210 3.61 1.06 31.85
N ASN A 211 4.50 1.70 32.62
CA ASN A 211 5.39 1.05 33.60
C ASN A 211 6.28 -0.07 33.00
N HIS A 212 6.71 0.12 31.76
CA HIS A 212 7.70 -0.69 31.05
C HIS A 212 8.78 0.23 30.47
N THR A 213 10.00 -0.27 30.33
CA THR A 213 11.09 0.42 29.64
C THR A 213 11.27 -0.20 28.26
N PHE A 214 10.91 0.55 27.23
CA PHE A 214 11.24 0.24 25.84
C PHE A 214 12.67 0.69 25.57
N VAL A 215 13.49 -0.21 25.07
CA VAL A 215 14.88 0.03 24.70
C VAL A 215 14.97 -0.11 23.19
N LEU A 216 15.19 0.99 22.48
CA LEU A 216 15.53 0.97 21.06
C LEU A 216 17.05 0.84 21.00
N LEU A 217 17.54 -0.16 20.29
CA LEU A 217 18.97 -0.39 20.14
C LEU A 217 19.35 -0.48 18.67
N ASP A 218 20.28 0.38 18.27
CA ASP A 218 20.88 0.36 16.95
C ASP A 218 21.89 -0.79 16.83
N THR A 219 21.34 -2.00 16.64
CA THR A 219 22.14 -3.21 16.46
C THR A 219 22.87 -3.24 15.11
N ILE A 220 22.48 -2.38 14.17
CA ILE A 220 23.11 -2.22 12.88
C ILE A 220 24.47 -1.54 13.04
N SER A 221 24.51 -0.38 13.70
CA SER A 221 25.75 0.31 14.06
C SER A 221 26.59 -0.47 15.05
N LEU A 222 25.96 -1.20 15.98
CA LEU A 222 26.68 -2.07 16.91
C LEU A 222 27.43 -3.22 16.20
N SER A 223 26.95 -3.61 15.02
CA SER A 223 27.52 -4.68 14.18
C SER A 223 28.71 -4.21 13.34
N ASP A 224 29.12 -2.94 13.41
CA ASP A 224 30.34 -2.45 12.78
C ASP A 224 31.59 -2.88 13.58
N ARG A 225 32.40 -3.74 12.97
CA ARG A 225 33.64 -4.29 13.54
C ARG A 225 34.89 -3.52 13.08
N GLN A 226 34.75 -2.59 12.15
CA GLN A 226 35.87 -1.85 11.54
C GLN A 226 35.96 -0.41 12.06
N ASN A 227 34.83 0.27 12.21
CA ASN A 227 34.75 1.64 12.68
C ASN A 227 34.25 1.70 14.13
N GLU A 228 35.20 1.77 15.07
CA GLU A 228 34.89 1.87 16.50
C GLU A 228 34.07 3.12 16.84
N ASN A 229 34.22 4.23 16.11
CA ASN A 229 33.43 5.44 16.39
C ASN A 229 31.94 5.21 16.13
N ILE A 230 31.58 4.33 15.19
CA ILE A 230 30.18 3.98 14.90
C ILE A 230 29.65 3.01 15.95
N SER A 231 30.37 1.92 16.23
CA SER A 231 29.89 0.89 17.15
C SER A 231 30.00 1.27 18.63
N ALA A 232 30.87 2.22 18.99
CA ALA A 232 30.98 2.75 20.35
C ALA A 232 29.71 3.48 20.81
N VAL A 233 28.98 4.17 19.93
CA VAL A 233 27.77 4.92 20.30
C VAL A 233 26.65 4.03 20.88
N PRO A 234 26.16 2.98 20.18
CA PRO A 234 25.19 2.06 20.75
C PRO A 234 25.76 1.24 21.92
N ARG A 235 27.06 0.92 21.90
CA ARG A 235 27.73 0.18 22.98
C ARG A 235 27.80 0.97 24.28
N ASP A 236 28.13 2.26 24.21
CA ASP A 236 28.12 3.19 25.34
C ASP A 236 26.73 3.36 25.92
N PHE A 237 25.71 3.46 25.07
CA PHE A 237 24.32 3.48 25.51
C PHE A 237 23.99 2.20 26.29
N MET A 238 24.36 1.03 25.77
CA MET A 238 24.12 -0.26 26.42
C MET A 238 24.83 -0.38 27.77
N HIS A 239 26.09 0.04 27.87
CA HIS A 239 26.83 0.07 29.14
C HIS A 239 26.21 1.01 30.17
N LYS A 240 25.82 2.23 29.76
CA LYS A 240 25.11 3.18 30.63
C LYS A 240 23.77 2.63 31.09
N PHE A 241 23.05 1.95 30.20
CA PHE A 241 21.77 1.31 30.51
C PHE A 241 21.94 0.19 31.55
N GLU A 242 22.93 -0.69 31.36
CA GLU A 242 23.25 -1.77 32.30
C GLU A 242 23.56 -1.22 33.70
N MET A 243 24.37 -0.15 33.77
CA MET A 243 24.70 0.52 35.03
C MET A 243 23.49 1.18 35.72
N SER A 244 22.48 1.59 34.94
CA SER A 244 21.34 2.36 35.46
C SER A 244 20.34 1.54 36.30
N SER A 245 20.48 0.21 36.34
CA SER A 245 19.57 -0.73 37.05
C SER A 245 18.07 -0.38 36.86
N PRO A 246 17.53 -0.52 35.64
CA PRO A 246 16.19 -0.04 35.31
C PRO A 246 15.11 -0.66 36.20
N LYS A 247 14.22 0.19 36.74
CA LYS A 247 13.14 -0.21 37.66
C LYS A 247 12.09 -1.12 37.02
N TYR A 248 11.79 -0.91 35.74
CA TYR A 248 10.65 -1.51 35.05
C TYR A 248 11.06 -2.68 34.14
N PRO A 249 10.14 -3.62 33.86
CA PRO A 249 10.35 -4.67 32.86
C PRO A 249 10.74 -4.09 31.50
N ARG A 250 11.66 -4.76 30.82
CA ARG A 250 12.35 -4.24 29.63
C ARG A 250 11.82 -4.90 28.37
N ILE A 251 11.50 -4.09 27.36
CA ILE A 251 11.10 -4.53 26.02
C ILE A 251 12.16 -4.01 25.04
N LEU A 252 12.88 -4.90 24.39
CA LEU A 252 13.93 -4.54 23.44
C LEU A 252 13.32 -4.41 22.04
N LEU A 253 13.63 -3.33 21.34
CA LEU A 253 13.28 -3.08 19.95
C LEU A 253 14.56 -3.01 19.12
N THR A 254 14.66 -3.86 18.11
CA THR A 254 15.73 -3.83 17.11
C THR A 254 15.13 -3.77 15.72
N HIS A 255 15.91 -3.37 14.72
CA HIS A 255 15.48 -3.59 13.33
C HIS A 255 15.90 -4.98 12.88
N VAL A 256 17.20 -5.26 12.81
CA VAL A 256 17.69 -6.60 12.44
C VAL A 256 17.47 -7.58 13.61
N PRO A 257 16.92 -8.78 13.34
CA PRO A 257 16.70 -9.80 14.34
C PRO A 257 17.97 -10.29 15.05
N LEU A 258 17.81 -10.81 16.26
CA LEU A 258 18.90 -11.49 16.96
C LEU A 258 19.21 -12.84 16.29
N PHE A 259 20.44 -13.30 16.45
CA PHE A 259 20.91 -14.59 15.94
C PHE A 259 19.98 -15.72 16.35
N ARG A 260 19.59 -16.55 15.38
CA ARG A 260 18.75 -17.72 15.57
C ARG A 260 19.17 -18.84 14.63
N ASN A 261 19.08 -20.08 15.08
CA ASN A 261 19.31 -21.27 14.25
C ASN A 261 17.99 -21.72 13.60
N PRO A 262 17.82 -21.64 12.26
CA PRO A 262 16.57 -21.98 11.59
C PRO A 262 16.13 -23.44 11.76
N ILE A 263 17.06 -24.35 12.09
CA ILE A 263 16.77 -25.77 12.29
C ILE A 263 16.19 -26.00 13.68
N GLU A 264 16.79 -25.37 14.70
CA GLU A 264 16.43 -25.57 16.11
C GLU A 264 15.30 -24.63 16.56
N GLN A 265 15.20 -23.45 15.95
CA GLN A 265 14.27 -22.38 16.30
C GLN A 265 13.37 -22.01 15.11
N PRO A 266 12.38 -22.85 14.76
CA PRO A 266 11.44 -22.52 13.70
C PRO A 266 10.52 -21.36 14.09
N CYS A 267 10.22 -20.47 13.15
CA CYS A 267 9.41 -19.25 13.32
C CYS A 267 7.96 -19.43 13.79
N GLY A 268 7.47 -20.66 13.90
CA GLY A 268 6.09 -20.97 14.28
C GLY A 268 5.06 -20.83 13.14
N LYS A 269 3.79 -21.13 13.47
CA LYS A 269 2.69 -21.30 12.50
C LYS A 269 2.19 -19.99 11.86
N MET A 270 2.57 -18.85 12.40
CA MET A 270 2.13 -17.53 11.91
C MET A 270 2.99 -16.98 10.78
N ARG A 271 4.16 -17.59 10.51
CA ARG A 271 4.96 -17.31 9.32
C ARG A 271 4.17 -17.67 8.05
N GLU A 272 4.18 -16.77 7.07
CA GLU A 272 3.52 -16.99 5.78
C GLU A 272 4.38 -17.86 4.85
N ALA A 273 5.68 -17.60 4.83
CA ALA A 273 6.65 -18.37 4.06
C ALA A 273 6.72 -19.81 4.59
N GLN A 274 6.63 -20.77 3.66
CA GLN A 274 6.78 -22.19 3.95
C GLN A 274 8.24 -22.64 4.11
N LYS A 275 9.17 -21.77 3.70
CA LYS A 275 10.60 -22.02 3.82
C LYS A 275 11.08 -21.64 5.23
N PRO A 276 12.08 -22.36 5.76
CA PRO A 276 12.77 -21.94 6.98
C PRO A 276 13.29 -20.51 6.89
N PHE A 277 13.55 -19.91 8.05
CA PHE A 277 14.17 -18.58 8.14
C PHE A 277 15.52 -18.58 7.40
N PRO A 278 15.78 -17.61 6.50
CA PRO A 278 17.04 -17.56 5.77
C PRO A 278 18.17 -17.00 6.64
N LEU A 279 19.32 -17.68 6.69
CA LEU A 279 20.57 -17.09 7.20
C LEU A 279 21.40 -16.61 6.01
N MET A 280 21.41 -15.30 5.78
CA MET A 280 22.05 -14.69 4.63
C MET A 280 22.85 -13.46 5.05
N LYS A 281 24.01 -13.27 4.41
CA LYS A 281 24.85 -12.08 4.52
C LYS A 281 25.18 -11.60 3.11
N GLY A 282 25.01 -10.30 2.90
CA GLY A 282 25.30 -9.62 1.64
C GLY A 282 25.91 -8.24 1.88
N HIS A 283 26.04 -7.46 0.81
CA HIS A 283 26.47 -6.07 0.93
C HIS A 283 25.35 -5.24 1.57
N GLN A 284 25.66 -4.54 2.68
CA GLN A 284 24.70 -3.71 3.43
C GLN A 284 23.42 -4.46 3.89
N TYR A 285 23.52 -5.78 4.10
CA TYR A 285 22.38 -6.60 4.51
C TYR A 285 22.83 -7.88 5.22
N GLN A 286 22.19 -8.21 6.33
CA GLN A 286 22.33 -9.47 7.04
C GLN A 286 20.99 -9.80 7.71
N THR A 287 20.52 -11.04 7.61
CA THR A 287 19.18 -11.42 8.13
C THR A 287 19.08 -11.49 9.65
N VAL A 288 20.24 -11.58 10.33
CA VAL A 288 20.38 -11.57 11.79
C VAL A 288 21.68 -10.89 12.15
N ILE A 289 21.79 -10.31 13.35
CA ILE A 289 23.11 -9.90 13.87
C ILE A 289 23.93 -11.11 14.31
N ASP A 290 25.22 -10.91 14.58
CA ASP A 290 26.13 -11.98 14.98
C ASP A 290 25.72 -12.60 16.34
N GLU A 291 26.09 -13.86 16.55
CA GLU A 291 25.72 -14.62 17.75
C GLU A 291 26.33 -14.05 19.04
N ASP A 292 27.58 -13.61 19.00
CA ASP A 292 28.26 -12.98 20.13
C ASP A 292 27.59 -11.65 20.53
N LEU A 293 27.26 -10.81 19.54
CA LEU A 293 26.52 -9.56 19.76
C LEU A 293 25.11 -9.83 20.30
N SER A 294 24.43 -10.85 19.78
CA SER A 294 23.10 -11.23 20.29
C SER A 294 23.15 -11.58 21.78
N LYS A 295 24.16 -12.35 22.18
CA LYS A 295 24.38 -12.70 23.60
C LYS A 295 24.73 -11.47 24.42
N GLU A 296 25.63 -10.61 23.94
CA GLU A 296 26.02 -9.37 24.61
C GLU A 296 24.79 -8.48 24.88
N VAL A 297 23.97 -8.24 23.85
CA VAL A 297 22.74 -7.43 23.93
C VAL A 297 21.75 -8.02 24.93
N LEU A 298 21.51 -9.33 24.87
CA LEU A 298 20.59 -10.00 25.80
C LEU A 298 21.11 -9.95 27.25
N SER A 299 22.40 -10.14 27.46
CA SER A 299 23.01 -10.10 28.80
C SER A 299 22.98 -8.70 29.42
N ALA A 300 23.23 -7.66 28.63
CA ALA A 300 23.21 -6.27 29.10
C ALA A 300 21.78 -5.75 29.33
N ILE A 301 20.89 -5.97 28.35
CA ILE A 301 19.51 -5.44 28.42
C ILE A 301 18.61 -6.33 29.29
N GLN A 302 18.79 -7.64 29.28
CA GLN A 302 17.94 -8.64 29.96
C GLN A 302 16.43 -8.40 29.76
N PRO A 303 15.95 -8.35 28.50
CA PRO A 303 14.56 -8.04 28.19
C PRO A 303 13.62 -9.18 28.57
N LYS A 304 12.34 -8.84 28.84
CA LYS A 304 11.25 -9.83 28.93
C LYS A 304 10.85 -10.33 27.53
N ILE A 305 10.89 -9.44 26.54
CA ILE A 305 10.61 -9.75 25.13
C ILE A 305 11.38 -8.80 24.20
N VAL A 306 11.72 -9.31 23.03
CA VAL A 306 12.37 -8.60 21.93
C VAL A 306 11.39 -8.49 20.75
N PHE A 307 11.33 -7.34 20.10
CA PHE A 307 10.65 -7.17 18.82
C PHE A 307 11.62 -6.68 17.75
N SER A 308 11.65 -7.37 16.62
CA SER A 308 12.50 -7.06 15.45
C SER A 308 11.69 -6.83 14.17
N GLY A 309 12.32 -6.28 13.13
CA GLY A 309 11.79 -6.12 11.76
C GLY A 309 12.60 -6.92 10.73
N ASP A 310 12.91 -6.32 9.57
CA ASP A 310 13.81 -6.80 8.49
C ASP A 310 13.35 -8.04 7.70
N ASP A 311 12.92 -9.13 8.34
CA ASP A 311 12.49 -10.36 7.63
C ASP A 311 11.14 -10.20 6.90
N HIS A 312 10.43 -9.10 7.16
CA HIS A 312 9.09 -8.76 6.66
C HIS A 312 7.97 -9.75 7.00
N ASP A 313 8.28 -10.97 7.47
CA ASP A 313 7.33 -12.01 7.85
C ASP A 313 7.39 -12.28 9.36
N TYR A 314 6.33 -12.89 9.87
CA TYR A 314 6.26 -13.20 11.29
C TYR A 314 7.23 -14.33 11.64
N CYS A 315 8.03 -14.12 12.69
CA CYS A 315 8.86 -15.17 13.26
C CYS A 315 8.89 -15.07 14.78
N HIS A 316 8.57 -16.15 15.48
CA HIS A 316 8.63 -16.20 16.95
C HIS A 316 9.61 -17.27 17.40
N VAL A 317 10.63 -16.87 18.17
CA VAL A 317 11.70 -17.75 18.68
C VAL A 317 12.02 -17.41 20.14
N ASN A 318 12.67 -18.33 20.83
CA ASN A 318 13.14 -18.14 22.21
C ASN A 318 14.65 -18.15 22.26
N HIS A 319 15.25 -17.19 22.96
CA HIS A 319 16.68 -17.07 23.17
C HIS A 319 17.07 -17.47 24.57
N SER A 320 18.01 -18.42 24.69
CA SER A 320 18.68 -18.74 25.95
C SER A 320 19.98 -17.95 26.06
N TYR A 321 20.19 -17.31 27.20
CA TYR A 321 21.38 -16.50 27.47
C TYR A 321 21.73 -16.52 28.96
N PHE A 322 22.91 -16.04 29.31
CA PHE A 322 23.33 -15.90 30.70
C PHE A 322 23.42 -14.42 31.07
N ALA A 323 22.85 -14.05 32.21
CA ALA A 323 23.04 -12.72 32.79
C ALA A 323 23.36 -12.87 34.26
N ASN A 324 24.42 -12.22 34.73
CA ASN A 324 24.93 -12.35 36.10
C ASN A 324 25.16 -13.84 36.50
N ASN A 325 25.71 -14.64 35.58
CA ASN A 325 25.93 -16.09 35.73
C ASN A 325 24.66 -16.92 35.96
N LEU A 326 23.47 -16.36 35.72
CA LEU A 326 22.19 -17.07 35.81
C LEU A 326 21.62 -17.30 34.41
N PRO A 327 21.12 -18.51 34.11
CA PRO A 327 20.44 -18.77 32.85
C PRO A 327 19.13 -17.97 32.80
N LYS A 328 18.90 -17.31 31.66
CA LYS A 328 17.70 -16.55 31.36
C LYS A 328 17.18 -16.92 29.99
N MET A 329 15.91 -16.57 29.77
CA MET A 329 15.24 -16.73 28.49
C MET A 329 14.56 -15.42 28.10
N ALA A 330 14.59 -15.08 26.81
CA ALA A 330 13.81 -13.99 26.24
C ALA A 330 13.11 -14.49 24.98
N GLU A 331 11.85 -14.12 24.81
CA GLU A 331 11.12 -14.35 23.56
C GLU A 331 11.51 -13.26 22.56
N GLU A 332 11.59 -13.58 21.27
CA GLU A 332 11.72 -12.60 20.19
C GLU A 332 10.61 -12.81 19.15
N ILE A 333 9.89 -11.74 18.85
CA ILE A 333 8.93 -11.68 17.75
C ILE A 333 9.46 -10.74 16.67
N THR A 334 9.79 -11.30 15.52
CA THR A 334 9.99 -10.52 14.29
C THR A 334 8.62 -10.10 13.75
N VAL A 335 8.38 -8.80 13.75
CA VAL A 335 7.13 -8.16 13.37
C VAL A 335 7.01 -8.15 11.87
N LYS A 336 5.83 -8.58 11.39
CA LYS A 336 5.53 -8.60 9.96
C LYS A 336 5.51 -7.18 9.40
N SER A 337 6.00 -7.00 8.18
CA SER A 337 6.00 -5.71 7.50
C SER A 337 4.57 -5.16 7.37
N CYS A 338 4.42 -3.87 7.62
CA CYS A 338 3.17 -3.15 7.44
C CYS A 338 2.94 -2.71 5.99
N ALA A 339 3.94 -2.87 5.13
CA ALA A 339 3.90 -2.51 3.71
C ALA A 339 3.37 -3.65 2.84
N MET A 340 2.73 -3.29 1.73
CA MET A 340 2.13 -4.26 0.81
C MET A 340 3.08 -4.74 -0.30
N ASN A 341 4.26 -4.13 -0.43
CA ASN A 341 5.25 -4.39 -1.49
C ASN A 341 6.46 -5.24 -1.04
N MET A 342 6.42 -5.85 0.15
CA MET A 342 7.57 -6.55 0.74
C MET A 342 7.53 -8.08 0.61
N GLY A 343 6.95 -8.58 -0.49
CA GLY A 343 6.94 -10.02 -0.79
C GLY A 343 6.01 -10.88 0.07
N ILE A 344 5.26 -10.27 1.01
CA ILE A 344 4.24 -10.92 1.84
C ILE A 344 2.82 -10.60 1.36
N SER A 345 1.88 -11.54 1.51
CA SER A 345 0.48 -11.36 1.07
C SER A 345 -0.44 -10.78 2.15
N LYS A 346 -0.03 -10.81 3.42
CA LYS A 346 -0.84 -10.35 4.56
C LYS A 346 -0.12 -9.34 5.46
N PRO A 347 0.06 -8.07 5.04
CA PRO A 347 0.71 -7.07 5.89
C PRO A 347 0.02 -6.93 7.24
N ALA A 348 0.79 -6.60 8.28
CA ALA A 348 0.28 -6.51 9.64
C ALA A 348 1.09 -5.53 10.49
N ILE A 349 0.62 -5.30 11.71
CA ILE A 349 1.34 -4.62 12.78
C ILE A 349 1.28 -5.47 14.04
N GLN A 350 2.20 -5.28 14.98
CA GLN A 350 2.15 -5.94 16.28
C GLN A 350 1.50 -5.01 17.31
N LEU A 351 0.55 -5.53 18.07
CA LEU A 351 -0.11 -4.80 19.15
C LEU A 351 0.38 -5.33 20.49
N ILE A 352 0.64 -4.43 21.44
CA ILE A 352 1.05 -4.78 22.80
C ILE A 352 0.12 -4.08 23.79
N SER A 353 -0.43 -4.84 24.73
CA SER A 353 -1.18 -4.32 25.87
C SER A 353 -0.30 -4.48 27.11
N LEU A 354 -0.08 -3.38 27.84
CA LEU A 354 0.84 -3.32 28.97
C LEU A 354 0.07 -3.04 30.26
N TYR A 355 0.34 -3.86 31.28
CA TYR A 355 -0.26 -3.70 32.60
C TYR A 355 0.74 -4.11 33.70
N ASN A 356 1.27 -3.12 34.41
CA ASN A 356 2.24 -3.35 35.49
C ASN A 356 2.02 -2.36 36.67
N PRO A 357 0.96 -2.51 37.47
CA PRO A 357 0.65 -1.58 38.56
C PRO A 357 1.57 -1.75 39.79
N GLU A 358 1.95 -2.98 40.12
CA GLU A 358 2.67 -3.34 41.36
C GLU A 358 4.19 -3.40 41.16
N ASN A 359 4.66 -3.27 39.91
CA ASN A 359 6.05 -3.53 39.54
C ASN A 359 6.54 -4.91 40.04
N ASP A 360 5.64 -5.89 40.00
CA ASP A 360 5.89 -7.27 40.41
C ASP A 360 6.36 -8.08 39.21
N ASP A 361 7.66 -8.38 39.17
CA ASP A 361 8.33 -9.11 38.09
C ASP A 361 7.88 -10.57 37.93
N THR A 362 7.09 -11.11 38.87
CA THR A 362 6.61 -12.49 38.86
C THR A 362 5.33 -12.68 38.03
N LYS A 363 4.57 -11.61 37.78
CA LYS A 363 3.33 -11.65 37.01
C LYS A 363 3.60 -11.31 35.53
N THR A 364 2.73 -11.78 34.66
CA THR A 364 2.73 -11.36 33.25
C THR A 364 2.32 -9.90 33.16
N THR A 365 3.23 -9.04 32.69
CA THR A 365 3.02 -7.59 32.61
C THR A 365 2.72 -7.07 31.21
N TYR A 366 2.83 -7.92 30.19
CA TYR A 366 2.49 -7.61 28.80
C TYR A 366 1.68 -8.73 28.15
N LYS A 367 0.83 -8.36 27.20
CA LYS A 367 0.18 -9.26 26.24
C LYS A 367 0.39 -8.72 24.85
N THR A 368 0.53 -9.60 23.86
CA THR A 368 0.83 -9.19 22.48
C THR A 368 -0.05 -9.94 21.49
N ASN A 369 -0.49 -9.25 20.45
CA ASN A 369 -1.34 -9.83 19.39
C ASN A 369 -1.04 -9.20 18.04
N ILE A 370 -1.03 -10.00 16.97
CA ILE A 370 -0.82 -9.51 15.62
C ILE A 370 -2.13 -8.94 15.04
N CYS A 371 -2.06 -7.75 14.44
CA CYS A 371 -3.19 -7.14 13.76
C CYS A 371 -2.96 -7.07 12.25
N TYR A 372 -3.68 -7.91 11.50
CA TYR A 372 -3.58 -7.94 10.05
C TYR A 372 -4.32 -6.78 9.39
N PHE A 373 -3.66 -6.15 8.41
CA PHE A 373 -4.30 -5.23 7.50
C PHE A 373 -5.15 -5.97 6.46
N PRO A 374 -6.10 -5.27 5.81
CA PRO A 374 -6.80 -5.82 4.66
C PRO A 374 -5.85 -6.34 3.60
N ASN A 375 -6.23 -7.44 2.95
CA ASN A 375 -5.50 -7.93 1.78
C ASN A 375 -5.41 -6.81 0.74
N PRO A 376 -4.19 -6.37 0.38
CA PRO A 376 -3.99 -5.19 -0.46
C PRO A 376 -4.33 -5.44 -1.94
N TYR A 377 -4.28 -6.69 -2.39
CA TYR A 377 -4.48 -7.06 -3.80
C TYR A 377 -5.95 -7.24 -4.18
N LYS A 378 -6.81 -7.63 -3.22
CA LYS A 378 -8.26 -7.77 -3.47
C LYS A 378 -8.91 -6.51 -4.06
N PRO A 379 -8.74 -5.30 -3.51
CA PRO A 379 -9.34 -4.10 -4.11
C PRO A 379 -8.81 -3.84 -5.53
N ILE A 380 -7.51 -4.00 -5.77
CA ILE A 380 -6.89 -3.81 -7.10
C ILE A 380 -7.54 -4.73 -8.13
N ILE A 381 -7.65 -6.03 -7.81
CA ILE A 381 -8.29 -7.01 -8.69
C ILE A 381 -9.76 -6.64 -8.92
N SER A 382 -10.50 -6.29 -7.87
CA SER A 382 -11.91 -5.91 -7.98
C SER A 382 -12.12 -4.65 -8.83
N TYR A 383 -11.24 -3.65 -8.72
CA TYR A 383 -11.28 -2.46 -9.56
C TYR A 383 -10.98 -2.81 -11.03
N CYS A 384 -9.97 -3.63 -11.31
CA CYS A 384 -9.67 -4.09 -12.66
C CYS A 384 -10.86 -4.86 -13.28
N VAL A 385 -11.49 -5.76 -12.52
CA VAL A 385 -12.67 -6.51 -12.97
C VAL A 385 -13.85 -5.57 -13.25
N ALA A 386 -14.13 -4.62 -12.35
CA ALA A 386 -15.20 -3.64 -12.53
C ALA A 386 -14.96 -2.74 -13.76
N LEU A 387 -13.71 -2.37 -14.04
CA LEU A 387 -13.34 -1.61 -15.23
C LEU A 387 -13.55 -2.42 -16.51
N SER A 388 -13.14 -3.69 -16.51
CA SER A 388 -13.39 -4.60 -17.64
C SER A 388 -14.88 -4.78 -17.90
N ILE A 389 -15.70 -4.98 -16.86
CA ILE A 389 -17.17 -5.07 -17.00
C ILE A 389 -17.74 -3.76 -17.56
N SER A 390 -17.31 -2.61 -17.03
CA SER A 390 -17.75 -1.30 -17.52
C SER A 390 -17.40 -1.10 -19.00
N ALA A 391 -16.19 -1.48 -19.41
CA ALA A 391 -15.74 -1.40 -20.79
C ALA A 391 -16.54 -2.32 -21.72
N VAL A 392 -16.81 -3.56 -21.30
CA VAL A 392 -17.64 -4.51 -22.07
C VAL A 392 -19.06 -3.98 -22.24
N LEU A 393 -19.65 -3.39 -21.20
CA LEU A 393 -20.98 -2.78 -21.27
C LEU A 393 -21.01 -1.59 -22.25
N LEU A 394 -20.05 -0.67 -22.14
CA LEU A 394 -19.95 0.48 -23.03
C LEU A 394 -19.67 0.05 -24.48
N PHE A 395 -18.86 -1.00 -24.68
CA PHE A 395 -18.62 -1.61 -25.98
C PHE A 395 -19.91 -2.20 -26.57
N TRP A 396 -20.66 -2.99 -25.77
CA TRP A 396 -21.93 -3.57 -26.22
C TRP A 396 -22.93 -2.48 -26.63
N MET A 397 -23.01 -1.40 -25.86
CA MET A 397 -23.86 -0.26 -26.19
C MET A 397 -23.45 0.40 -27.51
N THR A 398 -22.17 0.69 -27.71
CA THR A 398 -21.71 1.56 -28.81
C THR A 398 -21.39 0.83 -30.11
N LEU A 399 -20.99 -0.44 -30.04
CA LEU A 399 -20.62 -1.24 -31.21
C LEU A 399 -21.70 -2.28 -31.58
N LEU A 400 -22.57 -2.64 -30.63
CA LEU A 400 -23.66 -3.60 -30.82
C LEU A 400 -25.01 -3.07 -30.30
N PRO A 401 -25.40 -1.82 -30.64
CA PRO A 401 -26.54 -1.12 -30.04
C PRO A 401 -27.89 -1.79 -30.24
N LEU A 402 -28.09 -2.46 -31.39
CA LEU A 402 -29.34 -3.20 -31.66
C LEU A 402 -29.53 -4.34 -30.66
N SER A 403 -28.49 -5.15 -30.45
CA SER A 403 -28.50 -6.24 -29.47
C SER A 403 -28.72 -5.70 -28.06
N PHE A 404 -28.03 -4.62 -27.70
CA PHE A 404 -28.18 -3.98 -26.39
C PHE A 404 -29.61 -3.47 -26.15
N ASN A 405 -30.18 -2.73 -27.10
CA ASN A 405 -31.53 -2.19 -26.99
C ASN A 405 -32.59 -3.31 -26.89
N GLU A 406 -32.43 -4.38 -27.68
CA GLU A 406 -33.32 -5.54 -27.66
C GLU A 406 -33.25 -6.33 -26.35
N THR A 407 -32.05 -6.44 -25.76
CA THR A 407 -31.82 -7.29 -24.58
C THR A 407 -32.06 -6.54 -23.28
N VAL A 408 -31.53 -5.32 -23.17
CA VAL A 408 -31.53 -4.54 -21.93
C VAL A 408 -32.71 -3.58 -21.89
N VAL A 409 -32.84 -2.72 -22.90
CA VAL A 409 -33.83 -1.62 -22.86
C VAL A 409 -35.26 -2.15 -22.90
N LYS A 410 -35.54 -3.20 -23.69
CA LYS A 410 -36.86 -3.84 -23.72
C LYS A 410 -37.25 -4.52 -22.39
N ARG A 411 -36.27 -4.91 -21.57
CA ARG A 411 -36.49 -5.64 -20.30
C ARG A 411 -36.47 -4.75 -19.06
N LEU A 412 -36.23 -3.44 -19.20
CA LEU A 412 -36.24 -2.52 -18.07
C LEU A 412 -37.66 -2.42 -17.46
N PRO A 413 -37.85 -2.74 -16.17
CA PRO A 413 -39.16 -2.65 -15.53
C PRO A 413 -39.50 -1.18 -15.25
N PHE A 414 -40.39 -0.60 -16.04
CA PHE A 414 -40.93 0.73 -15.75
C PHE A 414 -42.01 0.61 -14.67
N ARG A 415 -41.66 0.97 -13.43
CA ARG A 415 -42.60 1.01 -12.31
C ARG A 415 -43.56 2.19 -12.51
N ASN A 416 -44.86 1.94 -12.50
CA ASN A 416 -45.96 2.92 -12.54
C ASN A 416 -46.03 3.78 -11.26
N ALA A 417 -44.94 4.43 -10.87
CA ALA A 417 -44.92 5.41 -9.80
C ALA A 417 -45.24 6.78 -10.41
N ASP A 418 -46.53 7.04 -10.60
CA ASP A 418 -47.19 8.37 -10.64
C ASP A 418 -48.66 8.25 -11.10
N LEU A 419 -49.39 7.25 -10.60
CA LEU A 419 -50.84 7.12 -10.84
C LEU A 419 -51.71 7.69 -9.70
N GLY A 420 -51.12 8.50 -8.80
CA GLY A 420 -51.77 8.96 -7.57
C GLY A 420 -52.16 10.44 -7.52
N SER A 421 -51.81 11.26 -8.52
CA SER A 421 -51.99 12.72 -8.46
C SER A 421 -52.82 13.32 -9.60
N ILE A 422 -53.52 12.50 -10.38
CA ILE A 422 -54.41 13.00 -11.43
C ILE A 422 -55.85 12.77 -10.97
N LEU A 423 -56.51 13.86 -10.54
CA LEU A 423 -57.94 13.90 -10.23
C LEU A 423 -58.76 13.30 -11.39
N PRO A 424 -59.84 12.54 -11.11
CA PRO A 424 -60.59 11.87 -12.16
C PRO A 424 -61.44 12.88 -12.90
N ILE A 425 -60.99 13.30 -14.09
CA ILE A 425 -61.90 13.88 -15.09
C ILE A 425 -62.58 12.69 -15.77
N ALA A 426 -63.90 12.64 -15.61
CA ALA A 426 -64.75 11.65 -16.25
C ALA A 426 -64.62 11.72 -17.77
N ALA A 427 -63.83 10.83 -18.35
CA ALA A 427 -63.94 10.46 -19.75
C ALA A 427 -63.48 9.00 -19.94
N LYS A 428 -64.43 8.24 -20.45
CA LYS A 428 -64.42 6.85 -20.90
C LYS A 428 -63.13 6.46 -21.63
N GLU A 429 -62.63 5.27 -21.30
CA GLU A 429 -61.61 4.44 -21.99
C GLU A 429 -60.40 5.18 -22.56
N ASN A 430 -59.19 4.91 -22.05
CA ASN A 430 -58.02 4.64 -22.90
C ASN A 430 -56.78 4.21 -22.10
N ASN A 431 -56.41 2.93 -22.24
CA ASN A 431 -55.11 2.37 -21.87
C ASN A 431 -53.91 3.07 -22.58
N ALA A 432 -54.15 4.01 -23.49
CA ALA A 432 -53.14 4.67 -24.32
C ALA A 432 -52.23 5.66 -23.56
N ILE A 433 -52.73 6.33 -22.51
CA ILE A 433 -51.94 7.35 -21.78
C ILE A 433 -50.83 6.71 -20.93
N SER A 434 -51.13 5.57 -20.30
CA SER A 434 -50.15 4.75 -19.55
C SER A 434 -49.04 4.20 -20.44
N ILE A 435 -49.39 3.68 -21.62
CA ILE A 435 -48.45 3.12 -22.59
C ILE A 435 -47.52 4.19 -23.17
N ASN A 436 -48.02 5.40 -23.44
CA ASN A 436 -47.21 6.49 -23.97
C ASN A 436 -46.17 7.00 -22.96
N ALA A 437 -46.52 7.09 -21.67
CA ALA A 437 -45.57 7.46 -20.62
C ALA A 437 -44.48 6.39 -20.40
N ILE A 438 -44.84 5.11 -20.49
CA ILE A 438 -43.90 3.98 -20.42
C ILE A 438 -42.97 3.97 -21.66
N ASN A 439 -43.51 4.17 -22.85
CA ASN A 439 -42.74 4.26 -24.09
C ASN A 439 -41.79 5.47 -24.11
N PHE A 440 -42.20 6.61 -23.53
CA PHE A 440 -41.35 7.80 -23.40
C PHE A 440 -40.21 7.59 -22.40
N LYS A 441 -40.47 6.95 -21.25
CA LYS A 441 -39.42 6.59 -20.28
C LYS A 441 -38.44 5.55 -20.85
N ALA A 442 -38.91 4.60 -21.66
CA ALA A 442 -38.08 3.64 -22.39
C ALA A 442 -37.25 4.26 -23.53
N ALA A 443 -37.79 5.26 -24.23
CA ALA A 443 -37.08 5.98 -25.28
C ALA A 443 -35.80 6.64 -24.77
N ASN A 444 -35.82 7.12 -23.53
CA ASN A 444 -34.69 7.84 -22.95
C ASN A 444 -33.51 6.97 -22.50
N TRP A 445 -33.67 5.65 -22.47
CA TRP A 445 -32.58 4.68 -22.25
C TRP A 445 -32.13 4.02 -23.55
N ARG A 446 -32.79 4.29 -24.69
CA ARG A 446 -32.35 3.75 -25.97
C ARG A 446 -31.01 4.36 -26.38
N VAL A 447 -30.13 3.48 -26.80
CA VAL A 447 -28.82 3.80 -27.36
C VAL A 447 -28.96 4.02 -28.87
N GLU A 448 -28.14 4.88 -29.46
CA GLU A 448 -28.19 5.16 -30.89
C GLU A 448 -27.93 3.89 -31.70
N LYS A 449 -28.68 3.68 -32.80
CA LYS A 449 -28.61 2.44 -33.58
C LYS A 449 -27.32 2.30 -34.40
N GLU A 450 -26.61 3.40 -34.62
CA GLU A 450 -25.37 3.41 -35.40
C GLU A 450 -24.18 2.96 -34.56
N ARG A 451 -23.32 2.13 -35.16
CA ARG A 451 -22.09 1.67 -34.52
C ARG A 451 -21.07 2.80 -34.54
N SER A 452 -20.46 3.10 -33.40
CA SER A 452 -19.45 4.14 -33.31
C SER A 452 -18.37 3.81 -32.29
N PHE A 453 -17.18 3.46 -32.80
CA PHE A 453 -15.99 3.28 -31.97
C PHE A 453 -15.51 4.60 -31.34
N VAL A 454 -15.75 5.73 -32.01
CA VAL A 454 -15.46 7.05 -31.46
C VAL A 454 -16.34 7.32 -30.23
N ASN A 455 -17.62 6.94 -30.27
CA ASN A 455 -18.51 7.04 -29.10
C ASN A 455 -18.08 6.09 -27.98
N PHE A 456 -17.58 4.89 -28.28
CA PHE A 456 -16.97 4.01 -27.27
C PHE A 456 -15.84 4.70 -26.52
N LEU A 457 -14.84 5.20 -27.25
CA LEU A 457 -13.68 5.88 -26.67
C LEU A 457 -14.09 7.11 -25.87
N LEU A 458 -15.01 7.92 -26.40
CA LEU A 458 -15.53 9.10 -25.72
C LEU A 458 -16.17 8.74 -24.36
N ASN A 459 -17.06 7.75 -24.32
CA ASN A 459 -17.71 7.33 -23.07
C ASN A 459 -16.72 6.69 -22.08
N MET A 460 -15.72 5.94 -22.57
CA MET A 460 -14.64 5.40 -21.73
C MET A 460 -13.79 6.51 -21.11
N ILE A 461 -13.40 7.53 -21.89
CA ILE A 461 -12.63 8.68 -21.40
C ILE A 461 -13.42 9.43 -20.33
N VAL A 462 -14.72 9.67 -20.57
CA VAL A 462 -15.60 10.32 -19.59
C VAL A 462 -15.64 9.50 -18.30
N LEU A 463 -15.91 8.20 -18.38
CA LEU A 463 -15.95 7.31 -17.20
C LEU A 463 -14.61 7.34 -16.44
N ILE A 464 -13.49 7.12 -17.13
CA ILE A 464 -12.15 7.10 -16.52
C ILE A 464 -11.82 8.44 -15.86
N SER A 465 -12.21 9.57 -16.48
CA SER A 465 -11.99 10.91 -15.91
C SER A 465 -12.74 11.09 -14.58
N PHE A 466 -14.00 10.62 -14.50
CA PHE A 466 -14.75 10.62 -13.25
C PHE A 466 -14.16 9.68 -12.21
N LEU A 467 -13.72 8.48 -12.61
CA LEU A 467 -13.07 7.55 -11.69
C LEU A 467 -11.78 8.15 -11.12
N PHE A 468 -10.97 8.79 -11.96
CA PHE A 468 -9.77 9.51 -11.52
C PHE A 468 -10.12 10.61 -10.51
N PHE A 469 -11.17 11.39 -10.77
CA PHE A 469 -11.66 12.39 -9.82
C PHE A 469 -12.10 11.76 -8.48
N VAL A 470 -12.88 10.67 -8.51
CA VAL A 470 -13.31 9.96 -7.29
C VAL A 470 -12.12 9.42 -6.52
N PHE A 471 -11.19 8.70 -7.16
CA PHE A 471 -9.97 8.22 -6.51
C PHE A 471 -9.14 9.37 -5.95
N SER A 472 -9.06 10.50 -6.66
CA SER A 472 -8.35 11.68 -6.15
C SER A 472 -8.95 12.21 -4.85
N ILE A 473 -10.27 12.12 -4.63
CA ILE A 473 -10.90 12.51 -3.35
C ILE A 473 -10.51 11.52 -2.24
N PHE A 474 -10.53 10.22 -2.53
CA PHE A 474 -10.15 9.21 -1.55
C PHE A 474 -8.66 9.32 -1.17
N TYR A 475 -7.81 9.64 -2.12
CA TYR A 475 -6.36 9.73 -1.95
C TYR A 475 -5.90 11.11 -1.42
N LYS A 476 -6.65 12.20 -1.73
CA LYS A 476 -6.41 13.56 -1.18
C LYS A 476 -7.07 13.80 0.16
N GLY A 477 -8.01 12.94 0.60
CA GLY A 477 -8.62 12.98 1.93
C GLY A 477 -7.65 12.59 3.06
N LYS A 478 -6.38 13.00 2.93
CA LYS A 478 -5.31 12.99 3.91
C LYS A 478 -5.83 13.65 5.18
#